data_AF-A0A7S2NMC4-F1
#
_entry.id   AF-A0A7S2NMC4-F1
#
_cell.length_a   1.000
_cell.length_b   1.000
_cell.length_c   1.000
_cell.angle_alpha   90.00
_cell.angle_beta   90.00
_cell.angle_gamma   90.00
#
_symmetry.space_group_name_H-M   'P 1'
#
loop_
_entity.id
_entity.type
_entity.pdbx_description
1 polymer ?
#
loop_
_entity_poly.entity_id
_entity_poly.type
_entity_poly.pdbx_seq_one_letter_code
_entity_poly.pdbx_strand_id
1 'polypeptide(L)'
;LKRKPTHARLSARDSGPPAFPRARRARAFCGAMSAEAGPLSRLSTAGVAAAAAATVIAVHTYRRWRSQPRNVAYHPKVWPIGHIPRLVKALDKCRQHDVITADFEELQTETYWLDIPLQPPIIITRDPQNVEHILKSNFDNYPKGNLFGPRMHDLLGDGIFNADGALWHSQRKTSSKMF
;
A
#
# COMPACT_ATOMS: atom_id res chain seq x y z
N LEU A 1 1.24 53.50 -40.32
CA LEU A 1 2.06 54.29 -41.28
C LEU A 1 3.20 53.39 -41.74
N LYS A 2 3.05 52.62 -42.83
CA LYS A 2 3.36 52.95 -44.23
C LYS A 2 4.84 53.35 -44.45
N ARG A 3 5.52 52.52 -45.26
CA ARG A 3 6.75 52.75 -46.08
C ARG A 3 8.09 52.45 -45.37
N LYS A 4 8.85 51.38 -45.70
CA LYS A 4 9.66 51.03 -46.92
C LYS A 4 10.90 51.96 -47.11
N PRO A 5 11.98 51.45 -47.75
CA PRO A 5 13.40 51.48 -47.32
C PRO A 5 14.12 52.72 -47.92
N THR A 6 15.44 52.83 -48.10
CA THR A 6 16.15 52.41 -49.34
C THR A 6 17.62 52.88 -49.36
N HIS A 7 18.45 52.12 -50.10
CA HIS A 7 19.70 52.48 -50.82
C HIS A 7 20.96 52.73 -49.97
N ALA A 8 22.20 52.40 -50.37
CA ALA A 8 22.86 52.04 -51.64
C ALA A 8 24.15 51.24 -51.28
N ARG A 9 24.48 50.11 -51.92
CA ARG A 9 25.10 49.91 -53.25
C ARG A 9 26.61 50.28 -53.32
N LEU A 10 27.42 49.21 -53.45
CA LEU A 10 28.69 49.03 -54.18
C LEU A 10 29.98 49.74 -53.71
N SER A 11 30.99 48.93 -53.38
CA SER A 11 32.21 48.89 -54.21
C SER A 11 32.91 47.55 -54.06
N ALA A 12 33.30 46.99 -55.19
CA ALA A 12 34.03 45.74 -55.35
C ALA A 12 35.49 46.04 -55.77
N ARG A 13 36.32 44.98 -55.71
CA ARG A 13 37.75 44.85 -56.07
C ARG A 13 38.63 44.80 -54.81
N ASP A 14 39.49 43.81 -54.59
CA ASP A 14 40.32 43.13 -55.59
C ASP A 14 40.44 41.61 -55.41
N SER A 15 40.57 40.97 -56.56
CA SER A 15 40.77 39.55 -56.81
C SER A 15 42.25 39.21 -56.97
N GLY A 16 42.74 38.19 -56.26
CA GLY A 16 43.99 37.49 -56.56
C GLY A 16 43.72 35.98 -56.78
N PRO A 17 44.33 35.31 -57.79
CA PRO A 17 44.09 33.90 -58.11
C PRO A 17 44.85 32.91 -57.18
N PRO A 18 44.49 31.62 -57.19
CA PRO A 18 44.60 30.75 -56.01
C PRO A 18 45.92 29.98 -55.95
N ALA A 19 46.45 29.79 -54.73
CA ALA A 19 47.50 28.83 -54.44
C ALA A 19 46.88 27.57 -53.80
N PHE A 20 46.93 26.44 -54.51
CA PHE A 20 46.59 25.12 -53.98
C PHE A 20 47.82 24.49 -53.30
N PRO A 21 47.73 24.09 -52.02
CA PRO A 21 48.64 23.11 -51.46
C PRO A 21 47.93 21.77 -51.22
N ARG A 22 48.37 20.78 -52.01
CA ARG A 22 48.48 19.33 -51.77
C ARG A 22 47.67 18.74 -50.61
N ALA A 23 46.83 17.77 -50.96
CA ALA A 23 46.10 16.86 -50.10
C ALA A 23 46.92 16.41 -48.87
N ARG A 24 46.47 16.82 -47.67
CA ARG A 24 46.88 16.17 -46.43
C ARG A 24 45.97 14.97 -46.21
N ARG A 25 46.59 13.78 -46.10
CA ARG A 25 45.97 12.51 -45.72
C ARG A 25 44.98 12.73 -44.58
N ALA A 26 43.73 12.33 -44.77
CA ALA A 26 42.77 12.20 -43.69
C ALA A 26 43.35 11.24 -42.64
N ARG A 27 43.69 11.76 -41.46
CA ARG A 27 43.84 10.91 -40.29
C ARG A 27 42.45 10.38 -39.99
N ALA A 28 42.27 9.07 -40.11
CA ALA A 28 41.14 8.38 -39.54
C ALA A 28 41.11 8.72 -38.04
N PHE A 29 40.20 9.61 -37.66
CA PHE A 29 39.85 9.82 -36.27
C PHE A 29 39.01 8.60 -35.89
N CYS A 30 39.70 7.52 -35.51
CA CYS A 30 39.08 6.41 -34.80
C CYS A 30 38.73 6.95 -33.41
N GLY A 31 37.64 7.70 -33.34
CA GLY A 31 36.99 8.02 -32.09
C GLY A 31 36.45 6.70 -31.57
N ALA A 32 37.11 6.15 -30.57
CA ALA A 32 36.51 5.14 -29.72
C ALA A 32 35.22 5.75 -29.17
N MET A 33 34.08 5.39 -29.78
CA MET A 33 32.80 5.49 -29.10
C MET A 33 32.85 4.47 -27.97
N SER A 34 33.44 4.88 -26.84
CA SER A 34 33.02 4.31 -25.57
C SER A 34 31.53 4.61 -25.49
N ALA A 35 30.73 3.55 -25.65
CA ALA A 35 29.34 3.58 -25.26
C ALA A 35 29.31 3.96 -23.77
N GLU A 36 29.07 5.24 -23.50
CA GLU A 36 28.70 5.73 -22.17
C GLU A 36 27.40 4.99 -21.82
N ALA A 37 27.55 3.87 -21.14
CA ALA A 37 26.44 3.13 -20.58
C ALA A 37 25.68 4.11 -19.68
N GLY A 38 24.43 4.39 -20.03
CA GLY A 38 23.62 5.39 -19.36
C GLY A 38 23.54 5.17 -17.84
N PRO A 39 23.03 6.16 -17.08
CA PRO A 39 23.07 6.18 -15.61
C PRO A 39 22.40 4.96 -14.94
N LEU A 40 21.62 4.18 -15.69
CA LEU A 40 21.01 2.93 -15.25
C LEU A 40 21.99 1.75 -15.11
N SER A 41 23.18 1.83 -15.71
CA SER A 41 24.19 0.75 -15.69
C SER A 41 25.00 0.64 -14.39
N ARG A 42 24.87 1.62 -13.49
CA ARG A 42 25.67 1.71 -12.24
C ARG A 42 24.92 1.27 -10.99
N LEU A 43 23.66 0.87 -11.11
CA LEU A 43 22.89 0.35 -9.99
C LEU A 43 23.32 -1.08 -9.70
N SER A 44 24.10 -1.27 -8.63
CA SER A 44 24.34 -2.59 -8.05
C SER A 44 23.00 -3.26 -7.76
N THR A 45 22.91 -4.58 -7.95
CA THR A 45 21.71 -5.38 -7.61
C THR A 45 21.24 -5.14 -6.18
N ALA A 46 22.19 -4.87 -5.26
CA ALA A 46 21.90 -4.49 -3.88
C ALA A 46 21.17 -3.13 -3.74
N GLY A 47 21.51 -2.15 -4.60
CA GLY A 47 20.87 -0.82 -4.59
C GLY A 47 19.42 -0.85 -5.07
N VAL A 48 19.12 -1.68 -6.08
CA VAL A 48 17.76 -1.89 -6.56
C VAL A 48 16.91 -2.62 -5.51
N ALA A 49 17.47 -3.63 -4.85
CA ALA A 49 16.77 -4.37 -3.80
C ALA A 49 16.46 -3.49 -2.57
N ALA A 50 17.41 -2.65 -2.15
CA ALA A 50 17.20 -1.71 -1.04
C ALA A 50 16.12 -0.67 -1.36
N ALA A 51 16.13 -0.11 -2.58
CA ALA A 51 15.10 0.82 -3.02
C ALA A 51 13.70 0.17 -3.08
N ALA A 52 13.61 -1.08 -3.56
CA ALA A 52 12.36 -1.84 -3.56
C ALA A 52 11.85 -2.13 -2.13
N ALA A 53 12.72 -2.53 -1.21
CA ALA A 53 12.34 -2.70 0.18
C ALA A 53 11.84 -1.40 0.81
N ALA A 54 12.52 -0.28 0.54
CA ALA A 54 12.12 1.03 1.04
C ALA A 54 10.76 1.49 0.50
N THR A 55 10.47 1.27 -0.80
CA THR A 55 9.15 1.60 -1.36
C THR A 55 8.06 0.70 -0.80
N VAL A 56 8.31 -0.60 -0.63
CA VAL A 56 7.36 -1.52 0.03
C VAL A 56 7.08 -1.07 1.47
N ILE A 57 8.11 -0.72 2.24
CA ILE A 57 7.95 -0.21 3.61
C ILE A 57 7.17 1.11 3.60
N ALA A 58 7.51 2.05 2.71
CA ALA A 58 6.84 3.35 2.61
C ALA A 58 5.36 3.21 2.21
N VAL A 59 5.06 2.34 1.23
CA VAL A 59 3.68 2.03 0.84
C VAL A 59 2.95 1.33 1.97
N HIS A 60 3.60 0.39 2.67
CA HIS A 60 3.01 -0.30 3.80
C HIS A 60 2.67 0.66 4.94
N THR A 61 3.60 1.51 5.36
CA THR A 61 3.37 2.51 6.41
C THR A 61 2.34 3.55 5.99
N TYR A 62 2.34 3.99 4.73
CA TYR A 62 1.33 4.91 4.20
C TYR A 62 -0.07 4.29 4.21
N ARG A 63 -0.23 3.06 3.70
CA ARG A 63 -1.50 2.32 3.74
C ARG A 63 -1.95 2.14 5.19
N ARG A 64 -1.01 1.83 6.09
CA ARG A 64 -1.31 1.66 7.51
C ARG A 64 -1.82 2.94 8.14
N TRP A 65 -1.12 4.05 7.93
CA TRP A 65 -1.49 5.36 8.41
C TRP A 65 -2.87 5.80 7.89
N ARG A 66 -3.14 5.57 6.60
CA ARG A 66 -4.43 5.90 5.99
C ARG A 66 -5.60 5.06 6.53
N SER A 67 -5.35 3.81 6.88
CA SER A 67 -6.37 2.89 7.43
C SER A 67 -6.54 3.01 8.95
N GLN A 68 -5.85 3.93 9.63
CA GLN A 68 -6.03 4.09 11.07
C GLN A 68 -7.44 4.62 11.39
N PRO A 69 -8.22 3.93 12.22
CA PRO A 69 -9.51 4.44 12.67
C PRO A 69 -9.29 5.71 13.48
N ARG A 70 -10.10 6.73 13.21
CA ARG A 70 -10.09 7.98 13.98
C ARG A 70 -10.94 7.79 15.23
N ASN A 71 -10.54 8.40 16.33
CA ASN A 71 -11.30 8.44 17.59
C ASN A 71 -11.53 7.07 18.26
N VAL A 72 -10.61 6.12 18.08
CA VAL A 72 -10.65 4.82 18.77
C VAL A 72 -9.40 4.68 19.64
N ALA A 73 -9.57 4.22 20.89
CA ALA A 73 -8.45 4.00 21.80
C ALA A 73 -7.53 2.88 21.31
N TYR A 74 -6.24 2.96 21.66
CA TYR A 74 -5.26 1.92 21.34
C TYR A 74 -4.13 1.89 22.35
N HIS A 75 -3.53 0.71 22.49
CA HIS A 75 -2.30 0.55 23.23
C HIS A 75 -1.09 1.08 22.44
N PRO A 76 -0.01 1.48 23.11
CA PRO A 76 1.23 1.86 22.43
C PRO A 76 1.71 0.76 21.47
N LYS A 77 1.82 1.09 20.18
CA LYS A 77 2.29 0.18 19.13
C LYS A 77 3.81 0.11 19.08
N VAL A 78 4.37 -1.09 18.91
CA VAL A 78 5.81 -1.27 18.68
C VAL A 78 6.05 -1.28 17.18
N TRP A 79 6.76 -0.30 16.64
CA TRP A 79 7.14 -0.32 15.23
C TRP A 79 8.32 -1.29 15.00
N PRO A 80 8.30 -2.16 13.97
CA PRO A 80 7.29 -2.34 12.92
C PRO A 80 6.21 -3.40 13.20
N ILE A 81 6.24 -4.04 14.37
CA ILE A 81 5.53 -5.29 14.68
C ILE A 81 4.08 -5.04 15.18
N GLY A 82 3.66 -3.79 15.34
CA GLY A 82 2.32 -3.40 15.77
C GLY A 82 2.03 -3.90 17.19
N HIS A 83 0.91 -4.61 17.34
CA HIS A 83 0.47 -5.22 18.61
C HIS A 83 0.73 -6.73 18.70
N ILE A 84 1.55 -7.32 17.83
CA ILE A 84 1.83 -8.77 17.86
C ILE A 84 2.32 -9.28 19.22
N PRO A 85 3.19 -8.59 19.99
CA PRO A 85 3.59 -9.09 21.31
C PRO A 85 2.41 -9.28 22.26
N ARG A 86 1.40 -8.40 22.16
CA ARG A 86 0.17 -8.48 22.96
C ARG A 86 -0.75 -9.59 22.46
N LEU A 87 -0.83 -9.78 21.13
CA LEU A 87 -1.51 -10.93 20.52
C LEU A 87 -0.91 -12.27 20.95
N VAL A 88 0.42 -12.38 21.00
CA VAL A 88 1.11 -13.61 21.46
C VAL A 88 0.76 -13.88 22.92
N LYS A 89 0.73 -12.86 23.79
CA LYS A 89 0.26 -13.01 25.17
C LYS A 89 -1.21 -13.45 25.25
N ALA A 90 -2.07 -12.92 24.38
CA ALA A 90 -3.48 -13.33 24.32
C ALA A 90 -3.64 -14.79 23.86
N LEU A 91 -2.80 -15.25 22.93
CA LEU A 91 -2.79 -16.63 22.44
C LEU A 91 -2.14 -17.60 23.42
N ASP A 92 -1.22 -17.14 24.27
CA ASP A 92 -0.59 -17.97 25.29
C ASP A 92 -1.64 -18.62 26.18
N LYS A 93 -1.62 -19.96 26.23
CA LYS A 93 -2.52 -20.79 27.04
C LYS A 93 -4.02 -20.48 26.87
N CYS A 94 -4.42 -20.00 25.68
CA CYS A 94 -5.82 -19.66 25.37
C CYS A 94 -6.43 -18.60 26.31
N ARG A 95 -5.62 -17.70 26.88
CA ARG A 95 -6.09 -16.65 27.82
C ARG A 95 -6.60 -15.38 27.13
N GLN A 96 -7.17 -15.51 25.93
CA GLN A 96 -7.60 -14.37 25.12
C GLN A 96 -8.60 -13.50 25.86
N HIS A 97 -9.56 -14.12 26.56
CA HIS A 97 -10.62 -13.41 27.26
C HIS A 97 -10.09 -12.56 28.42
N ASP A 98 -9.12 -13.08 29.18
CA ASP A 98 -8.48 -12.37 30.29
C ASP A 98 -7.73 -11.14 29.77
N VAL A 99 -6.95 -11.32 28.69
CA VAL A 99 -6.17 -10.23 28.10
C VAL A 99 -7.09 -9.16 27.52
N ILE A 100 -8.13 -9.54 26.78
CA ILE A 100 -9.09 -8.59 26.22
C ILE A 100 -9.82 -7.81 27.34
N THR A 101 -10.19 -8.49 28.42
CA THR A 101 -10.85 -7.84 29.57
C THR A 101 -9.92 -6.84 30.25
N ALA A 102 -8.66 -7.25 30.50
CA ALA A 102 -7.65 -6.37 31.05
C ALA A 102 -7.33 -5.17 30.13
N ASP A 103 -7.38 -5.36 28.80
CA ASP A 103 -7.16 -4.28 27.83
C ASP A 103 -8.26 -3.21 27.92
N PHE A 104 -9.53 -3.62 28.08
CA PHE A 104 -10.63 -2.68 28.30
C PHE A 104 -10.48 -1.89 29.60
N GLU A 105 -10.06 -2.57 30.67
CA GLU A 105 -9.78 -1.95 31.97
C GLU A 105 -8.57 -1.00 31.91
N GLU A 106 -7.49 -1.37 31.24
CA GLU A 106 -6.27 -0.54 31.13
C GLU A 106 -6.53 0.73 30.30
N LEU A 107 -7.26 0.61 29.19
CA LEU A 107 -7.57 1.74 28.32
C LEU A 107 -8.73 2.60 28.83
N GLN A 108 -9.50 2.11 29.81
CA GLN A 108 -10.73 2.76 30.30
C GLN A 108 -11.69 3.09 29.15
N THR A 109 -11.83 2.15 28.20
CA THR A 109 -12.70 2.31 27.03
C THR A 109 -13.46 1.03 26.74
N GLU A 110 -14.63 1.15 26.12
CA GLU A 110 -15.45 0.01 25.68
C GLU A 110 -15.08 -0.49 24.28
N THR A 111 -14.27 0.27 23.55
CA THR A 111 -13.86 -0.05 22.18
C THR A 111 -12.44 0.41 21.93
N TYR A 112 -11.60 -0.52 21.48
CA TYR A 112 -10.21 -0.24 21.09
C TYR A 112 -9.86 -0.93 19.77
N TRP A 113 -8.79 -0.48 19.13
CA TRP A 113 -8.32 -1.06 17.87
C TRP A 113 -6.96 -1.75 18.03
N LEU A 114 -6.82 -2.86 17.32
CA LEU A 114 -5.65 -3.72 17.30
C LEU A 114 -4.98 -3.69 15.91
N ASP A 115 -3.71 -3.31 15.91
CA ASP A 115 -2.84 -3.20 14.74
C ASP A 115 -2.01 -4.49 14.57
N ILE A 116 -2.43 -5.40 13.68
CA ILE A 116 -1.61 -6.55 13.25
C ILE A 116 -1.03 -6.29 11.85
N PRO A 117 0.31 -6.39 11.65
CA PRO A 117 0.92 -6.17 10.35
C PRO A 117 0.36 -7.16 9.32
N LEU A 118 0.22 -6.69 8.07
CA LEU A 118 -0.38 -7.41 6.94
C LEU A 118 -1.89 -7.72 7.05
N GLN A 119 -2.54 -7.40 8.17
CA GLN A 119 -3.99 -7.56 8.32
C GLN A 119 -4.71 -6.20 8.36
N PRO A 120 -5.98 -6.13 7.92
CA PRO A 120 -6.84 -4.97 8.18
C PRO A 120 -6.87 -4.62 9.68
N PRO A 121 -7.12 -3.36 10.05
CA PRO A 121 -7.27 -2.99 11.45
C PRO A 121 -8.42 -3.79 12.06
N ILE A 122 -8.18 -4.38 13.23
CA ILE A 122 -9.18 -5.14 13.97
C ILE A 122 -9.74 -4.21 15.04
N ILE A 123 -11.07 -4.13 15.16
CA ILE A 123 -11.73 -3.36 16.21
C ILE A 123 -12.36 -4.35 17.18
N ILE A 124 -12.09 -4.16 18.46
CA ILE A 124 -12.61 -4.99 19.54
C ILE A 124 -13.53 -4.10 20.37
N THR A 125 -14.78 -4.50 20.54
CA THR A 125 -15.81 -3.71 21.20
C THR A 125 -16.61 -4.57 22.18
N ARG A 126 -16.91 -4.00 23.34
CA ARG A 126 -17.86 -4.53 24.34
C ARG A 126 -19.10 -3.63 24.48
N ASP A 127 -19.11 -2.48 23.82
CA ASP A 127 -20.23 -1.54 23.84
C ASP A 127 -21.50 -2.21 23.26
N PRO A 128 -22.58 -2.33 24.05
CA PRO A 128 -23.82 -2.94 23.58
C PRO A 128 -24.42 -2.23 22.36
N GLN A 129 -24.21 -0.92 22.19
CA GLN A 129 -24.71 -0.17 21.04
C GLN A 129 -24.00 -0.61 19.75
N ASN A 130 -22.67 -0.77 19.80
CA ASN A 130 -21.90 -1.26 18.66
C ASN A 130 -22.24 -2.71 18.34
N VAL A 131 -22.44 -3.55 19.36
CA VAL A 131 -22.85 -4.95 19.18
C VAL A 131 -24.23 -5.04 18.53
N GLU A 132 -25.21 -4.25 18.97
CA GLU A 132 -26.54 -4.20 18.34
C GLU A 132 -26.46 -3.67 16.90
N HIS A 133 -25.60 -2.67 16.65
CA HIS A 133 -25.40 -2.16 15.30
C HIS A 133 -24.87 -3.24 14.34
N ILE A 134 -23.84 -3.97 14.76
CA ILE A 134 -23.20 -5.02 13.94
C ILE A 134 -24.13 -6.23 13.74
N LEU A 135 -24.82 -6.68 14.79
CA LEU A 135 -25.55 -7.95 14.76
C LEU A 135 -27.03 -7.82 14.33
N LYS A 136 -27.60 -6.61 14.36
CA LYS A 136 -29.04 -6.40 14.10
C LYS A 136 -29.31 -5.29 13.10
N SER A 137 -28.81 -4.08 13.35
CA SER A 137 -29.23 -2.90 12.59
C SER A 137 -28.57 -2.79 11.21
N ASN A 138 -27.33 -3.24 11.07
CA ASN A 138 -26.54 -3.05 9.86
C ASN A 138 -25.74 -4.31 9.50
N PHE A 139 -26.35 -5.49 9.66
CA PHE A 139 -25.70 -6.78 9.48
C PHE A 139 -25.09 -6.96 8.08
N ASP A 140 -25.80 -6.51 7.03
CA ASP A 140 -25.35 -6.65 5.64
C ASP A 140 -24.04 -5.90 5.33
N ASN A 141 -23.69 -4.89 6.13
CA ASN A 141 -22.45 -4.11 5.98
C ASN A 141 -21.24 -4.78 6.65
N TYR A 142 -21.45 -5.83 7.45
CA TYR A 142 -20.39 -6.55 8.15
C TYR A 142 -20.36 -8.03 7.74
N PRO A 143 -20.04 -8.34 6.46
CA PRO A 143 -19.87 -9.72 6.03
C PRO A 143 -18.70 -10.36 6.78
N LYS A 144 -18.81 -11.67 7.08
CA LYS A 144 -17.75 -12.41 7.79
C LYS A 144 -16.42 -12.42 7.02
N GLY A 145 -16.50 -12.23 5.71
CA GLY A 145 -15.37 -11.93 4.83
C GLY A 145 -14.44 -13.11 4.56
N ASN A 146 -13.42 -12.86 3.74
CA ASN A 146 -12.49 -13.90 3.23
C ASN A 146 -11.58 -14.52 4.30
N LEU A 147 -11.59 -14.02 5.54
CA LEU A 147 -10.82 -14.61 6.63
C LEU A 147 -11.52 -15.81 7.27
N PHE A 148 -12.85 -15.79 7.33
CA PHE A 148 -13.65 -16.86 7.93
C PHE A 148 -14.14 -17.86 6.88
N GLY A 149 -14.62 -17.37 5.72
CA GLY A 149 -15.15 -18.16 4.61
C GLY A 149 -14.34 -19.41 4.28
N PRO A 150 -13.13 -19.24 3.71
CA PRO A 150 -12.29 -20.36 3.28
C PRO A 150 -11.81 -21.25 4.42
N ARG A 151 -11.61 -20.69 5.63
CA ARG A 151 -11.07 -21.47 6.77
C ARG A 151 -12.08 -22.43 7.35
N MET A 152 -13.36 -22.06 7.33
CA MET A 152 -14.44 -22.88 7.89
C MET A 152 -15.20 -23.66 6.82
N HIS A 153 -14.97 -23.39 5.53
CA HIS A 153 -15.67 -24.06 4.43
C HIS A 153 -15.49 -25.59 4.45
N ASP A 154 -14.29 -26.09 4.70
CA ASP A 154 -14.05 -27.55 4.72
C ASP A 154 -14.78 -28.26 5.86
N LEU A 155 -15.12 -27.53 6.94
CA LEU A 155 -15.70 -28.08 8.15
C LEU A 155 -17.21 -27.84 8.24
N LEU A 156 -17.68 -26.68 7.78
CA LEU A 156 -19.07 -26.22 7.89
C LEU A 156 -19.75 -25.95 6.54
N GLY A 157 -19.01 -26.05 5.42
CA GLY A 157 -19.49 -25.72 4.08
C GLY A 157 -20.10 -24.31 4.03
N ASP A 158 -21.24 -24.21 3.35
CA ASP A 158 -22.09 -23.01 3.34
C ASP A 158 -23.12 -23.00 4.48
N GLY A 159 -22.81 -23.64 5.61
CA GLY A 159 -23.69 -23.71 6.77
C GLY A 159 -23.94 -22.35 7.42
N ILE A 160 -24.84 -22.33 8.42
CA ILE A 160 -25.32 -21.09 9.08
C ILE A 160 -24.22 -20.21 9.69
N PHE A 161 -23.06 -20.78 10.01
CA PHE A 161 -21.92 -20.02 10.52
C PHE A 161 -21.06 -19.40 9.42
N ASN A 162 -21.18 -19.86 8.19
CA ASN A 162 -20.42 -19.39 7.04
C ASN A 162 -21.27 -18.56 6.06
N ALA A 163 -22.58 -18.83 5.99
CA ALA A 163 -23.52 -18.09 5.17
C ALA A 163 -23.67 -16.62 5.64
N ASP A 164 -23.83 -15.71 4.67
CA ASP A 164 -24.10 -14.28 4.87
C ASP A 164 -25.43 -13.88 4.21
N GLY A 165 -26.00 -12.73 4.64
CA GLY A 165 -27.19 -12.12 4.04
C GLY A 165 -28.44 -13.02 4.00
N ALA A 166 -29.10 -13.08 2.83
CA ALA A 166 -30.37 -13.80 2.65
C ALA A 166 -30.27 -15.31 2.89
N LEU A 167 -29.13 -15.92 2.54
CA LEU A 167 -28.89 -17.35 2.77
C LEU A 167 -28.86 -17.64 4.28
N TRP A 168 -28.14 -16.81 5.04
CA TRP A 168 -28.09 -16.90 6.51
C TRP A 168 -29.47 -16.77 7.14
N HIS A 169 -30.29 -15.80 6.69
CA HIS A 169 -31.65 -15.61 7.18
C HIS A 169 -32.55 -16.82 6.94
N SER A 170 -32.48 -17.41 5.75
CA SER A 170 -33.28 -18.59 5.39
C SER A 170 -32.88 -19.82 6.21
N GLN A 171 -31.58 -20.04 6.39
CA GLN A 171 -31.05 -21.11 7.22
C GLN A 171 -31.44 -20.93 8.68
N ARG A 172 -31.27 -19.73 9.26
CA ARG A 172 -31.66 -19.44 10.65
C ARG A 172 -33.15 -19.61 10.89
N LYS A 173 -34.01 -19.16 9.96
CA LYS A 173 -35.47 -19.36 10.05
C LYS A 173 -35.87 -20.83 10.01
N THR A 174 -35.11 -21.65 9.30
CA THR A 174 -35.34 -23.10 9.24
C THR A 174 -34.85 -23.78 10.52
N SER A 175 -33.63 -23.45 10.97
CA SER A 175 -33.05 -24.01 12.21
C SER A 175 -33.86 -23.64 13.45
N SER A 176 -34.35 -22.40 13.57
CA SER A 176 -35.21 -21.97 14.69
C SER A 176 -36.58 -22.64 14.74
N LYS A 177 -36.95 -23.44 13.73
CA LYS A 177 -38.15 -24.28 13.77
C LYS A 177 -37.84 -25.73 14.14
N MET A 178 -36.58 -26.15 13.97
CA MET A 178 -36.12 -27.49 14.31
C MET A 178 -35.74 -27.62 15.79
N PHE A 179 -35.24 -26.54 16.39
CA PHE A 179 -34.90 -26.43 17.81
C PHE A 179 -35.87 -25.46 18.50
#